data_AF-A0A9X3EWW1-F1
#
_entry.id   AF-A0A9X3EWW1-F1
#
_cell.length_a   1.000
_cell.length_b   1.000
_cell.length_c   1.000
_cell.angle_alpha   90.00
_cell.angle_beta   90.00
_cell.angle_gamma   90.00
#
_symmetry.space_group_name_H-M   'P 1'
#
loop_
_entity.id
_entity.type
_entity.pdbx_description
1 polymer ?
#
loop_
_entity_poly.entity_id
_entity_poly.type
_entity_poly.pdbx_seq_one_letter_code
_entity_poly.pdbx_strand_id
1 'polypeptide(L)'
;MADAYPAQYFGRYQLSGLLGQGGMGSVYLAQQTGPGGFRREVALKVIRVEEPMGEDLRLMLLDEAQLTALVNHPNVVTVYEVGEHDGRLFVALERIHGINLVNLLRRAGTRKLPLAVAAALVAQACDGLHAAHELQQGGRPLHLIHRDVSLSNLMLDERGRVRVIDFGIARANVRRVATDPAIVRGNIAYMAPEQLAGQELDRTVDVYAAALILFELATGVHPFKREQWRAAVPPLRGLCPEAPPALGDLVGACLALDPKLRPRSIDALGEALWTYARSRGCGGPEAVARHFHERGVSLAPPPVRTSDDLGPRVGPRLRPPAPSPRASTSRTPSSSSRSWRRGSG
;
A
#
# COMPACT_ATOMS: atom_id res chain seq x y z
N MET A 1 -21.91 18.43 2.05
CA MET A 1 -21.74 19.35 0.90
C MET A 1 -20.85 18.64 -0.12
N ALA A 2 -20.92 18.98 -1.40
CA ALA A 2 -20.14 18.29 -2.43
C ALA A 2 -18.73 18.90 -2.54
N ASP A 3 -17.71 18.05 -2.59
CA ASP A 3 -16.30 18.48 -2.58
C ASP A 3 -15.85 19.02 -3.95
N ALA A 4 -15.93 20.35 -4.11
CA ALA A 4 -15.20 21.08 -5.14
C ALA A 4 -13.90 21.65 -4.52
N TYR A 5 -12.75 21.39 -5.15
CA TYR A 5 -11.43 21.74 -4.62
C TYR A 5 -10.69 22.81 -5.47
N PRO A 6 -11.07 24.10 -5.40
CA PRO A 6 -10.18 25.19 -5.81
C PRO A 6 -9.08 25.35 -4.76
N ALA A 7 -7.81 25.15 -5.14
CA ALA A 7 -6.57 25.40 -4.37
C ALA A 7 -6.71 25.25 -2.83
N GLN A 8 -7.26 24.12 -2.39
CA GLN A 8 -7.71 23.97 -1.01
C GLN A 8 -6.52 23.66 -0.08
N TYR A 9 -6.48 24.31 1.08
CA TYR A 9 -5.48 24.02 2.11
C TYR A 9 -5.97 22.88 3.00
N PHE A 10 -5.04 22.04 3.44
CA PHE A 10 -5.24 21.08 4.52
C PHE A 10 -4.23 21.42 5.62
N GLY A 11 -4.68 22.19 6.62
CA GLY A 11 -3.79 22.84 7.58
C GLY A 11 -2.75 23.73 6.87
N ARG A 12 -1.46 23.45 7.10
CA ARG A 12 -0.33 24.16 6.46
C ARG A 12 0.05 23.65 5.07
N TYR A 13 -0.68 22.69 4.52
CA TYR A 13 -0.41 22.05 3.23
C TYR A 13 -1.32 22.61 2.14
N GLN A 14 -0.75 23.31 1.16
CA GLN A 14 -1.49 23.76 -0.02
C GLN A 14 -1.61 22.58 -0.99
N LEU A 15 -2.82 22.05 -1.21
CA LEU A 15 -3.03 20.92 -2.12
C LEU A 15 -2.93 21.38 -3.58
N SER A 16 -2.13 20.66 -4.37
CA SER A 16 -1.82 20.97 -5.78
C SER A 16 -2.40 19.97 -6.78
N GLY A 17 -2.77 18.77 -6.33
CA GLY A 17 -3.45 17.76 -7.16
C GLY A 17 -3.49 16.38 -6.53
N LEU A 18 -4.15 15.43 -7.18
CA LEU A 18 -4.27 14.04 -6.69
C LEU A 18 -3.18 13.15 -7.31
N LEU A 19 -2.36 12.52 -6.47
CA LEU A 19 -1.35 11.53 -6.88
C LEU A 19 -1.95 10.11 -6.96
N GLY A 20 -2.86 9.78 -6.03
CA GLY A 20 -3.51 8.47 -6.01
C GLY A 20 -4.64 8.39 -4.98
N GLN A 21 -5.46 7.35 -5.11
CA GLN A 21 -6.53 7.04 -4.16
C GLN A 21 -6.66 5.52 -4.01
N GLY A 22 -6.82 5.05 -2.78
CA GLY A 22 -6.98 3.63 -2.45
C GLY A 22 -7.91 3.44 -1.25
N GLY A 23 -8.09 2.19 -0.79
CA GLY A 23 -9.04 1.86 0.27
C GLY A 23 -8.77 2.57 1.61
N MET A 24 -7.52 2.98 1.86
CA MET A 24 -7.12 3.64 3.11
C MET A 24 -7.21 5.17 3.06
N GLY A 25 -7.39 5.80 1.90
CA GLY A 25 -7.29 7.24 1.78
C GLY A 25 -6.94 7.77 0.39
N SER A 26 -6.67 9.07 0.34
CA SER A 26 -6.19 9.79 -0.84
C SER A 26 -4.77 10.30 -0.59
N VAL A 27 -3.92 10.23 -1.61
CA VAL A 27 -2.57 10.83 -1.59
C VAL A 27 -2.57 12.03 -2.54
N TYR A 28 -2.26 13.20 -2.01
CA TYR A 28 -2.21 14.46 -2.73
C TYR A 28 -0.77 14.93 -2.94
N LEU A 29 -0.52 15.60 -4.06
CA LEU A 29 0.65 16.48 -4.16
C LEU A 29 0.33 17.74 -3.36
N ALA A 30 1.21 18.13 -2.45
CA ALA A 30 1.02 19.34 -1.67
C ALA A 30 2.33 20.11 -1.44
N GLN A 31 2.19 21.41 -1.25
CA GLN A 31 3.26 22.27 -0.78
C GLN A 31 3.10 22.47 0.73
N GLN A 32 4.03 21.94 1.53
CA GLN A 32 4.18 22.34 2.93
C GLN A 32 4.68 23.78 2.98
N THR A 33 4.01 24.62 3.76
CA THR A 33 4.41 26.02 4.00
C THR A 33 4.90 26.21 5.44
N GLY A 34 5.82 27.15 5.65
CA GLY A 34 6.39 27.45 6.97
C GLY A 34 6.93 28.88 7.10
N PRO A 35 7.45 29.24 8.30
CA PRO A 35 8.02 30.57 8.56
C PRO A 35 9.14 30.94 7.58
N GLY A 36 9.36 32.24 7.37
CA GLY A 36 10.40 32.74 6.46
C GLY A 36 10.16 32.42 4.98
N GLY A 37 8.94 32.02 4.60
CA GLY A 37 8.62 31.63 3.21
C GLY A 37 9.08 30.22 2.83
N PHE A 38 9.44 29.38 3.81
CA PHE A 38 9.81 27.99 3.59
C PHE A 38 8.73 27.22 2.82
N ARG A 39 9.15 26.49 1.78
CA ARG A 39 8.30 25.65 0.93
C ARG A 39 8.99 24.30 0.70
N ARG A 40 8.28 23.19 0.96
CA ARG A 40 8.71 21.82 0.62
C ARG A 40 7.60 21.09 -0.11
N GLU A 41 7.91 20.41 -1.21
CA GLU A 41 6.95 19.55 -1.91
C GLU A 41 6.83 18.21 -1.17
N VAL A 42 5.60 17.75 -0.93
CA VAL A 42 5.31 16.54 -0.16
C VAL A 42 4.22 15.70 -0.83
N ALA A 43 4.24 14.39 -0.56
CA ALA A 43 3.09 13.52 -0.79
C ALA A 43 2.25 13.48 0.50
N LEU A 44 1.08 14.13 0.51
CA LEU A 44 0.21 14.19 1.68
C LEU A 44 -0.83 13.07 1.60
N LYS A 45 -0.67 12.02 2.41
CA LYS A 45 -1.63 10.92 2.53
C LYS A 45 -2.65 11.24 3.61
N VAL A 46 -3.90 11.50 3.22
CA VAL A 46 -5.02 11.75 4.13
C VAL A 46 -5.84 10.46 4.27
N ILE A 47 -5.95 9.96 5.50
CA ILE A 47 -6.60 8.69 5.81
C ILE A 47 -8.13 8.86 5.76
N ARG A 48 -8.82 7.91 5.11
CA ARG A 48 -10.29 7.92 5.03
C ARG A 48 -10.89 7.21 6.24
N VAL A 49 -11.82 7.91 6.89
CA VAL A 49 -12.60 7.43 8.04
C VAL A 49 -14.04 7.23 7.55
N GLU A 50 -14.40 5.99 7.18
CA GLU A 50 -15.73 5.68 6.57
C GLU A 50 -16.83 5.42 7.61
N GLU A 51 -16.44 5.14 8.84
CA GLU A 51 -17.26 5.04 10.06
C GLU A 51 -16.43 5.64 11.20
N PRO A 52 -16.99 6.02 12.37
CA PRO A 52 -16.18 6.41 13.53
C PRO A 52 -15.16 5.31 13.84
N MET A 53 -13.90 5.57 13.51
CA MET A 53 -12.80 4.69 13.88
C MET A 53 -12.77 4.61 15.40
N GLY A 54 -12.94 3.41 15.95
CA GLY A 54 -12.66 3.19 17.37
C GLY A 54 -11.25 3.66 17.69
N GLU A 55 -11.07 4.37 18.80
CA GLU A 55 -9.81 5.02 19.20
C GLU A 55 -8.61 4.06 19.10
N ASP A 56 -8.77 2.78 19.48
CA ASP A 56 -7.76 1.73 19.32
C ASP A 56 -7.14 1.66 17.92
N LEU A 57 -7.97 1.78 16.86
CA LEU A 57 -7.50 1.72 15.48
C LEU A 57 -6.79 3.01 15.08
N ARG A 58 -7.23 4.15 15.62
CA ARG A 58 -6.63 5.46 15.39
C ARG A 58 -5.25 5.56 16.02
N LEU A 59 -5.13 5.17 17.29
CA LEU A 59 -3.86 5.10 18.02
C LEU A 59 -2.87 4.14 17.35
N MET A 60 -3.33 2.95 16.96
CA MET A 60 -2.51 1.97 16.23
C MET A 60 -1.92 2.51 14.92
N LEU A 61 -2.69 3.29 14.14
CA LEU A 61 -2.20 3.91 12.91
C LEU A 61 -1.21 5.06 13.18
N LEU A 62 -1.39 5.80 14.27
CA LEU A 62 -0.45 6.82 14.71
C LEU A 62 0.89 6.18 15.13
N ASP A 63 0.84 5.13 15.96
CA ASP A 63 2.03 4.40 16.42
C ASP A 63 2.83 3.82 15.24
N GLU A 64 2.17 3.16 14.28
CA GLU A 64 2.86 2.51 13.16
C GLU A 64 3.46 3.53 12.18
N ALA A 65 2.81 4.69 12.01
CA ALA A 65 3.37 5.81 11.24
C ALA A 65 4.53 6.52 11.98
N GLN A 66 4.48 6.64 13.31
CA GLN A 66 5.58 7.17 14.12
C GLN A 66 6.81 6.24 14.09
N LEU A 67 6.63 4.92 14.22
CA LEU A 67 7.72 3.95 14.08
C LEU A 67 8.35 4.02 12.69
N THR A 68 7.55 4.18 11.64
CA THR A 68 8.04 4.38 10.26
C THR A 68 8.89 5.64 10.13
N ALA A 69 8.55 6.72 10.83
CA ALA A 69 9.30 7.97 10.82
C ALA A 69 10.71 7.87 11.44
N LEU A 70 11.00 6.82 12.21
CA LEU A 70 12.34 6.54 12.76
C LEU A 70 13.26 5.85 11.73
N VAL A 71 12.73 5.31 10.63
CA VAL A 71 13.52 4.59 9.62
C VAL A 71 14.22 5.56 8.68
N ASN A 72 15.51 5.80 8.90
CA ASN A 72 16.34 6.61 8.03
C ASN A 72 17.15 5.72 7.07
N HIS A 73 16.62 5.44 5.88
CA HIS A 73 17.30 4.61 4.87
C HIS A 73 17.06 5.14 3.43
N PRO A 74 18.06 5.15 2.53
CA PRO A 74 17.89 5.57 1.13
C PRO A 74 16.84 4.76 0.35
N ASN A 75 16.47 3.57 0.82
CA ASN A 75 15.42 2.75 0.22
C ASN A 75 14.08 2.74 0.99
N VAL A 76 13.88 3.59 2.01
CA VAL A 76 12.60 3.75 2.73
C VAL A 76 12.12 5.19 2.66
N VAL A 77 10.86 5.41 2.26
CA VAL A 77 10.27 6.76 2.16
C VAL A 77 10.37 7.51 3.48
N THR A 78 10.86 8.75 3.43
CA THR A 78 10.96 9.58 4.62
C THR A 78 9.58 10.12 5.00
N VAL A 79 9.17 9.88 6.24
CA VAL A 79 8.00 10.53 6.85
C VAL A 79 8.47 11.86 7.45
N TYR A 80 7.87 12.97 7.03
CA TYR A 80 8.16 14.30 7.58
C TYR A 80 7.25 14.67 8.75
N GLU A 81 6.00 14.22 8.72
CA GLU A 81 5.03 14.46 9.78
C GLU A 81 3.96 13.37 9.78
N VAL A 82 3.54 12.98 10.99
CA VAL A 82 2.29 12.29 11.26
C VAL A 82 1.45 13.25 12.10
N GLY A 83 0.18 13.43 11.75
CA GLY A 83 -0.66 14.39 12.47
C GLY A 83 -2.14 14.23 12.19
N GLU A 84 -2.90 15.17 12.71
CA GLU A 84 -4.34 15.27 12.53
C GLU A 84 -4.73 16.69 12.15
N HIS A 85 -5.72 16.82 11.27
CA HIS A 85 -6.40 18.08 11.00
C HIS A 85 -7.87 17.80 10.68
N ASP A 86 -8.79 18.59 11.26
CA ASP A 86 -10.24 18.46 11.13
C ASP A 86 -10.78 17.02 11.33
N GLY A 87 -10.31 16.34 12.38
CA GLY A 87 -10.70 14.96 12.71
C GLY A 87 -10.05 13.88 11.84
N ARG A 88 -9.23 14.25 10.85
CA ARG A 88 -8.64 13.34 9.86
C ARG A 88 -7.15 13.16 10.10
N LEU A 89 -6.73 11.91 10.25
CA LEU A 89 -5.30 11.57 10.28
C LEU A 89 -4.66 11.84 8.92
N PHE A 90 -3.43 12.34 8.96
CA PHE A 90 -2.59 12.50 7.77
C PHE A 90 -1.15 12.09 8.03
N VAL A 91 -0.46 11.73 6.95
CA VAL A 91 0.98 11.50 6.91
C VAL A 91 1.56 12.33 5.77
N ALA A 92 2.51 13.22 6.09
CA ALA A 92 3.27 13.97 5.09
C ALA A 92 4.57 13.21 4.78
N LEU A 93 4.71 12.78 3.53
CA LEU A 93 5.80 11.95 3.04
C LEU A 93 6.69 12.72 2.07
N GLU A 94 7.93 12.23 1.90
CA GLU A 94 8.76 12.60 0.75
C GLU A 94 8.01 12.42 -0.56
N ARG A 95 8.07 13.44 -1.41
CA ARG A 95 7.61 13.35 -2.79
C ARG A 95 8.68 12.65 -3.64
N ILE A 96 8.52 11.34 -3.81
CA ILE A 96 9.36 10.54 -4.70
C ILE A 96 9.03 10.87 -6.16
N HIS A 97 9.99 11.44 -6.89
CA HIS A 97 9.88 11.69 -8.34
C HIS A 97 10.17 10.39 -9.10
N GLY A 98 9.12 9.62 -9.38
CA GLY A 98 9.24 8.28 -9.94
C GLY A 98 7.89 7.59 -10.18
N ILE A 99 7.95 6.30 -10.48
CA ILE A 99 6.79 5.42 -10.74
C ILE A 99 6.88 4.12 -9.94
N ASN A 100 5.76 3.56 -9.51
CA ASN A 100 5.76 2.22 -8.89
C ASN A 100 5.97 1.10 -9.91
N LEU A 101 6.38 -0.08 -9.44
CA LEU A 101 6.76 -1.19 -10.33
C LEU A 101 5.60 -1.70 -11.20
N VAL A 102 4.34 -1.57 -10.75
CA VAL A 102 3.14 -1.83 -11.59
C VAL A 102 3.10 -0.90 -12.80
N ASN A 103 3.32 0.40 -12.59
CA ASN A 103 3.34 1.39 -13.68
C ASN A 103 4.61 1.28 -14.54
N LEU A 104 5.74 0.87 -13.96
CA LEU A 104 6.98 0.57 -14.68
C LEU A 104 6.77 -0.55 -15.71
N LEU A 105 6.25 -1.71 -15.30
CA LEU A 105 5.95 -2.83 -16.20
C LEU A 105 4.99 -2.40 -17.32
N ARG A 106 3.91 -1.68 -16.96
CA ARG A 106 2.94 -1.14 -17.92
C ARG A 106 3.59 -0.20 -18.93
N ARG A 107 4.42 0.74 -18.49
CA ARG A 107 5.09 1.73 -19.36
C ARG A 107 6.20 1.10 -20.22
N ALA A 108 6.88 0.09 -19.70
CA ALA A 108 7.83 -0.73 -20.45
C ALA A 108 7.17 -1.73 -21.42
N GLY A 109 5.84 -1.82 -21.46
CA GLY A 109 5.11 -2.71 -22.35
C GLY A 109 5.34 -4.21 -22.08
N THR A 110 5.85 -4.57 -20.91
CA THR A 110 6.27 -5.94 -20.57
C THR A 110 5.61 -6.44 -19.29
N ARG A 111 5.60 -7.76 -19.10
CA ARG A 111 5.28 -8.39 -17.82
C ARG A 111 6.51 -8.87 -17.07
N LYS A 112 7.65 -9.06 -17.76
CA LYS A 112 8.91 -9.52 -17.19
C LYS A 112 10.07 -8.58 -17.48
N LEU A 113 11.05 -8.58 -16.60
CA LEU A 113 12.34 -7.92 -16.72
C LEU A 113 13.45 -8.97 -16.80
N PRO A 114 14.63 -8.65 -17.37
CA PRO A 114 15.80 -9.53 -17.26
C PRO A 114 16.12 -9.77 -15.78
N LEU A 115 16.52 -11.00 -15.41
CA LEU A 115 16.66 -11.38 -13.99
C LEU A 115 17.62 -10.45 -13.22
N ALA A 116 18.66 -9.92 -13.87
CA ALA A 116 19.61 -8.99 -13.26
C ALA A 116 18.96 -7.67 -12.81
N VAL A 117 17.99 -7.16 -13.58
CA VAL A 117 17.25 -5.92 -13.28
C VAL A 117 16.19 -6.19 -12.21
N ALA A 118 15.47 -7.31 -12.32
CA ALA A 118 14.54 -7.74 -11.28
C ALA A 118 15.26 -7.92 -9.93
N ALA A 119 16.43 -8.56 -9.93
CA ALA A 119 17.28 -8.70 -8.75
C ALA A 119 17.76 -7.36 -8.19
N ALA A 120 18.24 -6.43 -9.03
CA ALA A 120 18.67 -5.10 -8.57
C ALA A 120 17.53 -4.23 -8.01
N LEU A 121 16.30 -4.40 -8.50
CA LEU A 121 15.12 -3.73 -7.95
C LEU A 121 14.70 -4.32 -6.60
N VAL A 122 14.67 -5.65 -6.48
CA VAL A 122 14.25 -6.32 -5.24
C VAL A 122 15.34 -6.23 -4.16
N ALA A 123 16.63 -6.30 -4.50
CA ALA A 123 17.71 -6.12 -3.55
C ALA A 123 17.63 -4.77 -2.83
N GLN A 124 17.39 -3.68 -3.56
CA GLN A 124 17.14 -2.36 -2.97
C GLN A 124 15.93 -2.32 -2.04
N ALA A 125 14.86 -3.07 -2.35
CA ALA A 125 13.72 -3.19 -1.45
C ALA A 125 14.08 -4.00 -0.19
N CYS A 126 14.88 -5.07 -0.33
CA CYS A 126 15.42 -5.84 0.79
C CYS A 126 16.29 -4.96 1.70
N ASP A 127 17.17 -4.11 1.16
CA ASP A 127 18.00 -3.18 1.94
C ASP A 127 17.13 -2.26 2.82
N GLY A 128 16.05 -1.69 2.24
CA GLY A 128 15.10 -0.85 2.97
C GLY A 128 14.25 -1.59 4.02
N LEU A 129 13.78 -2.80 3.68
CA LEU A 129 13.03 -3.64 4.61
C LEU A 129 13.92 -4.14 5.76
N HIS A 130 15.17 -4.49 5.49
CA HIS A 130 16.14 -4.89 6.52
C HIS A 130 16.41 -3.75 7.51
N ALA A 131 16.62 -2.53 7.01
CA ALA A 131 16.80 -1.34 7.85
C ALA A 131 15.59 -1.06 8.77
N ALA A 132 14.37 -1.38 8.33
CA ALA A 132 13.18 -1.31 9.18
C ALA A 132 13.10 -2.49 10.18
N HIS A 133 13.45 -3.70 9.77
CA HIS A 133 13.44 -4.90 10.64
C HIS A 133 14.44 -4.79 11.80
N GLU A 134 15.61 -4.18 11.57
CA GLU A 134 16.66 -3.96 12.56
C GLU A 134 16.53 -2.62 13.32
N LEU A 135 15.42 -1.89 13.13
CA LEU A 135 15.17 -0.63 13.83
C LEU A 135 15.18 -0.84 15.36
N GLN A 136 15.98 -0.02 16.06
CA GLN A 136 16.10 -0.06 17.52
C GLN A 136 15.92 1.32 18.15
N GLN A 137 15.38 1.35 19.37
CA GLN A 137 15.29 2.56 20.19
C GLN A 137 15.75 2.23 21.62
N GLY A 138 16.74 2.97 22.13
CA GLY A 138 17.34 2.71 23.44
C GLY A 138 17.95 1.30 23.57
N GLY A 139 18.49 0.75 22.48
CA GLY A 139 19.04 -0.60 22.42
C GLY A 139 18.01 -1.74 22.42
N ARG A 140 16.72 -1.43 22.28
CA ARG A 140 15.64 -2.44 22.16
C ARG A 140 15.15 -2.50 20.70
N PRO A 141 14.98 -3.70 20.12
CA PRO A 141 14.38 -3.84 18.79
C PRO A 141 12.92 -3.39 18.81
N LEU A 142 12.53 -2.63 17.79
CA LEU A 142 11.15 -2.15 17.61
C LEU A 142 10.30 -3.08 16.73
N HIS A 143 10.92 -4.09 16.11
CA HIS A 143 10.24 -5.14 15.33
C HIS A 143 9.24 -4.59 14.29
N LEU A 144 9.61 -3.51 13.60
CA LEU A 144 8.81 -2.94 12.53
C LEU A 144 8.81 -3.90 11.33
N ILE A 145 7.61 -4.25 10.85
CA ILE A 145 7.37 -5.17 9.73
C ILE A 145 6.41 -4.46 8.77
N HIS A 146 6.66 -4.55 7.47
CA HIS A 146 5.88 -3.80 6.48
C HIS A 146 4.49 -4.38 6.23
N ARG A 147 4.37 -5.72 6.16
CA ARG A 147 3.12 -6.50 6.02
C ARG A 147 2.37 -6.35 4.68
N ASP A 148 2.81 -5.45 3.80
CA ASP A 148 2.11 -5.08 2.56
C ASP A 148 3.10 -4.85 1.39
N VAL A 149 4.23 -5.56 1.40
CA VAL A 149 5.25 -5.45 0.35
C VAL A 149 4.65 -5.93 -0.97
N SER A 150 4.59 -5.04 -1.96
CA SER A 150 3.88 -5.28 -3.23
C SER A 150 4.48 -4.43 -4.35
N LEU A 151 4.24 -4.79 -5.62
CA LEU A 151 4.67 -3.98 -6.78
C LEU A 151 4.13 -2.53 -6.75
N SER A 152 3.02 -2.28 -6.06
CA SER A 152 2.44 -0.95 -5.87
C SER A 152 3.17 -0.11 -4.83
N ASN A 153 3.76 -0.76 -3.82
CA ASN A 153 4.42 -0.13 -2.68
C ASN A 153 5.96 -0.03 -2.82
N LEU A 154 6.49 -0.39 -3.99
CA LEU A 154 7.86 -0.15 -4.39
C LEU A 154 7.87 0.92 -5.49
N MET A 155 8.38 2.12 -5.17
CA MET A 155 8.56 3.22 -6.12
C MET A 155 9.97 3.26 -6.67
N LEU A 156 10.14 3.33 -7.98
CA LEU A 156 11.41 3.56 -8.66
C LEU A 156 11.55 5.04 -9.01
N ASP A 157 12.56 5.72 -8.45
CA ASP A 157 12.87 7.12 -8.79
C ASP A 157 13.60 7.24 -10.14
N GLU A 158 13.68 8.46 -10.68
CA GLU A 158 14.36 8.76 -11.96
C GLU A 158 15.86 8.41 -11.98
N ARG A 159 16.48 8.24 -10.80
CA ARG A 159 17.88 7.81 -10.63
C ARG A 159 18.02 6.30 -10.46
N GLY A 160 16.93 5.55 -10.60
CA GLY A 160 16.89 4.09 -10.52
C GLY A 160 16.88 3.55 -9.09
N ARG A 161 16.63 4.41 -8.08
CA ARG A 161 16.53 3.98 -6.67
C ARG A 161 15.13 3.49 -6.35
N VAL A 162 15.05 2.32 -5.71
CA VAL A 162 13.78 1.83 -5.16
C VAL A 162 13.56 2.43 -3.77
N ARG A 163 12.39 3.03 -3.57
CA ARG A 163 11.87 3.56 -2.30
C ARG A 163 10.67 2.69 -1.90
N VAL A 164 10.78 2.01 -0.78
CA VAL A 164 9.68 1.29 -0.12
C VAL A 164 8.75 2.33 0.52
N ILE A 165 7.45 2.29 0.18
CA ILE A 165 6.42 3.22 0.67
C ILE A 165 5.32 2.49 1.44
N ASP A 166 4.54 3.22 2.23
CA ASP A 166 3.33 2.69 2.88
C ASP A 166 3.58 1.52 3.86
N PHE A 167 4.67 1.61 4.64
CA PHE A 167 4.82 0.79 5.85
C PHE A 167 3.57 0.90 6.73
N GLY A 168 3.03 -0.26 7.10
CA GLY A 168 2.32 -0.40 8.36
C GLY A 168 1.00 0.37 8.53
N ILE A 169 0.33 0.81 7.47
CA ILE A 169 -1.09 1.21 7.62
C ILE A 169 -2.01 -0.05 7.61
N ALA A 170 -1.42 -1.24 7.36
CA ALA A 170 -2.11 -2.49 7.07
C ALA A 170 -2.65 -3.28 8.28
N ARG A 171 -2.27 -3.01 9.54
CA ARG A 171 -2.91 -3.68 10.70
C ARG A 171 -4.43 -3.44 10.73
N ALA A 172 -4.87 -2.27 10.27
CA ALA A 172 -6.27 -1.93 10.05
C ALA A 172 -6.98 -2.92 9.12
N ASN A 173 -6.28 -3.37 8.07
CA ASN A 173 -6.83 -4.26 7.06
C ASN A 173 -6.90 -5.70 7.57
N VAL A 174 -5.93 -6.18 8.36
CA VAL A 174 -5.97 -7.55 8.91
C VAL A 174 -7.23 -7.79 9.75
N ARG A 175 -7.68 -6.79 10.54
CA ARG A 175 -8.95 -6.87 11.29
C ARG A 175 -10.21 -6.82 10.40
N ARG A 176 -10.16 -6.20 9.21
CA ARG A 176 -11.30 -6.06 8.27
C ARG A 176 -11.38 -7.17 7.22
N VAL A 177 -10.26 -7.74 6.80
CA VAL A 177 -10.19 -8.89 5.87
C VAL A 177 -10.81 -10.14 6.51
N ALA A 178 -10.85 -10.21 7.84
CA ALA A 178 -11.56 -11.25 8.59
C ALA A 178 -13.09 -11.16 8.51
N THR A 179 -13.68 -10.05 8.02
CA THR A 179 -15.14 -9.80 8.10
C THR A 179 -15.83 -9.43 6.79
N ASP A 180 -15.14 -9.07 5.70
CA ASP A 180 -15.77 -8.80 4.41
C ASP A 180 -15.00 -9.37 3.19
N PRO A 181 -15.55 -10.39 2.49
CA PRO A 181 -14.98 -10.94 1.25
C PRO A 181 -14.94 -9.97 0.06
N ALA A 182 -15.66 -8.85 0.08
CA ALA A 182 -15.81 -7.94 -1.08
C ALA A 182 -14.62 -6.98 -1.28
N ILE A 183 -13.77 -6.78 -0.27
CA ILE A 183 -12.62 -5.84 -0.32
C ILE A 183 -11.41 -6.45 -1.11
N VAL A 184 -11.55 -7.70 -1.58
CA VAL A 184 -10.47 -8.53 -2.12
C VAL A 184 -10.19 -8.28 -3.61
N ARG A 185 -9.36 -7.27 -3.94
CA ARG A 185 -8.72 -7.12 -5.28
C ARG A 185 -7.49 -6.20 -5.25
N GLY A 186 -6.31 -6.78 -5.08
CA GLY A 186 -5.02 -6.05 -5.09
C GLY A 186 -3.99 -6.72 -4.18
N ASN A 187 -3.89 -6.23 -2.94
CA ASN A 187 -2.78 -6.51 -2.03
C ASN A 187 -2.66 -7.97 -1.55
N ILE A 188 -3.77 -8.73 -1.53
CA ILE A 188 -3.79 -10.15 -1.11
C ILE A 188 -2.88 -11.05 -1.97
N ALA A 189 -2.51 -10.63 -3.18
CA ALA A 189 -1.64 -11.41 -4.07
C ALA A 189 -0.26 -11.72 -3.45
N TYR A 190 0.33 -10.79 -2.70
CA TYR A 190 1.68 -10.91 -2.13
C TYR A 190 1.70 -11.34 -0.66
N MET A 191 0.54 -11.48 -0.02
CA MET A 191 0.44 -11.83 1.40
C MET A 191 0.93 -13.26 1.65
N ALA A 192 1.71 -13.42 2.73
CA ALA A 192 2.16 -14.74 3.16
C ALA A 192 0.99 -15.59 3.71
N PRO A 193 1.07 -16.93 3.65
CA PRO A 193 0.00 -17.83 4.09
C PRO A 193 -0.49 -17.56 5.53
N GLU A 194 0.43 -17.26 6.44
CA GLU A 194 0.13 -16.93 7.84
C GLU A 194 -0.62 -15.59 7.99
N GLN A 195 -0.40 -14.62 7.11
CA GLN A 195 -1.18 -13.37 7.06
C GLN A 195 -2.64 -13.64 6.68
N LEU A 196 -2.83 -14.48 5.66
CA LEU A 196 -4.15 -14.88 5.16
C LEU A 196 -4.88 -15.84 6.12
N ALA A 197 -4.13 -16.53 6.97
CA ALA A 197 -4.66 -17.34 8.07
C ALA A 197 -4.93 -16.54 9.36
N GLY A 198 -4.61 -15.25 9.42
CA GLY A 198 -4.78 -14.42 10.62
C GLY A 198 -3.90 -14.83 11.80
N GLN A 199 -2.76 -15.47 11.53
CA GLN A 199 -1.81 -15.94 12.55
C GLN A 199 -0.92 -14.80 13.06
N GLU A 200 -0.11 -15.08 14.09
CA GLU A 200 0.93 -14.16 14.53
C GLU A 200 1.98 -13.98 13.42
N LEU A 201 2.38 -12.72 13.20
CA LEU A 201 3.24 -12.33 12.08
C LEU A 201 4.60 -11.88 12.58
N ASP A 202 5.66 -12.45 12.01
CA ASP A 202 7.02 -11.94 12.14
C ASP A 202 7.55 -11.42 10.79
N ARG A 203 8.80 -10.93 10.80
CA ARG A 203 9.45 -10.33 9.62
C ARG A 203 9.57 -11.24 8.39
N THR A 204 9.38 -12.55 8.52
CA THR A 204 9.42 -13.49 7.39
C THR A 204 8.24 -13.36 6.43
N VAL A 205 7.20 -12.59 6.77
CA VAL A 205 6.13 -12.20 5.82
C VAL A 205 6.67 -11.31 4.70
N ASP A 206 7.54 -10.35 5.04
CA ASP A 206 8.14 -9.42 4.07
C ASP A 206 9.16 -10.16 3.17
N VAL A 207 9.85 -11.17 3.71
CA VAL A 207 10.75 -12.07 2.95
C VAL A 207 9.98 -12.84 1.87
N TYR A 208 8.82 -13.40 2.23
CA TYR A 208 7.94 -14.12 1.30
C TYR A 208 7.43 -13.21 0.18
N ALA A 209 6.93 -12.03 0.54
CA ALA A 209 6.42 -11.05 -0.40
C ALA A 209 7.50 -10.51 -1.36
N ALA A 210 8.72 -10.23 -0.87
CA ALA A 210 9.85 -9.83 -1.71
C ALA A 210 10.27 -10.94 -2.71
N ALA A 211 10.26 -12.20 -2.28
CA ALA A 211 10.53 -13.33 -3.16
C ALA A 211 9.42 -13.55 -4.21
N LEU A 212 8.15 -13.31 -3.89
CA LEU A 212 7.06 -13.30 -4.86
C LEU A 212 7.22 -12.20 -5.92
N ILE A 213 7.60 -11.00 -5.50
CA ILE A 213 7.88 -9.88 -6.41
C ILE A 213 9.03 -10.22 -7.36
N LEU A 214 10.13 -10.78 -6.85
CA LEU A 214 11.23 -11.25 -7.68
C LEU A 214 10.77 -12.31 -8.70
N PHE A 215 9.99 -13.30 -8.24
CA PHE A 215 9.46 -14.35 -9.10
C PHE A 215 8.59 -13.78 -10.22
N GLU A 216 7.65 -12.88 -9.89
CA GLU A 216 6.78 -12.25 -10.88
C GLU A 216 7.58 -11.38 -11.86
N LEU A 217 8.51 -10.54 -11.38
CA LEU A 217 9.33 -9.69 -12.23
C LEU A 217 10.23 -10.49 -13.17
N ALA A 218 10.78 -11.63 -12.74
CA ALA A 218 11.65 -12.47 -13.56
C ALA A 218 10.88 -13.33 -14.58
N THR A 219 9.72 -13.87 -14.20
CA THR A 219 8.96 -14.83 -15.02
C THR A 219 7.85 -14.18 -15.86
N GLY A 220 7.35 -13.02 -15.42
CA GLY A 220 6.17 -12.35 -15.96
C GLY A 220 4.84 -12.97 -15.56
N VAL A 221 4.86 -13.86 -14.56
CA VAL A 221 3.69 -14.61 -14.09
C VAL A 221 3.65 -14.58 -12.57
N HIS A 222 2.60 -13.98 -12.00
CA HIS A 222 2.28 -14.16 -10.60
C HIS A 222 1.88 -15.64 -10.35
N PRO A 223 2.48 -16.35 -9.39
CA PRO A 223 2.33 -17.81 -9.28
C PRO A 223 0.92 -18.24 -8.85
N PHE A 224 0.19 -17.38 -8.14
CA PHE A 224 -1.18 -17.67 -7.68
C PHE A 224 -2.26 -17.06 -8.57
N LYS A 225 -3.28 -17.86 -8.91
CA LYS A 225 -4.49 -17.43 -9.63
C LYS A 225 -5.75 -17.70 -8.78
N ARG A 226 -6.13 -16.73 -7.93
CA ARG A 226 -7.29 -16.75 -7.00
C ARG A 226 -7.25 -17.87 -5.96
N GLU A 227 -7.36 -17.53 -4.68
CA GLU A 227 -7.57 -18.44 -3.52
C GLU A 227 -6.50 -19.55 -3.29
N GLN A 228 -5.63 -19.83 -4.26
CA GLN A 228 -4.56 -20.83 -4.25
C GLN A 228 -3.33 -20.41 -3.43
N TRP A 229 -3.48 -19.53 -2.43
CA TRP A 229 -2.37 -19.02 -1.61
C TRP A 229 -1.69 -20.07 -0.73
N ARG A 230 -2.26 -21.28 -0.64
CA ARG A 230 -1.67 -22.46 0.00
C ARG A 230 -0.95 -23.41 -0.97
N ALA A 231 -0.94 -23.10 -2.26
CA ALA A 231 -0.19 -23.90 -3.23
C ALA A 231 1.32 -23.63 -3.10
N ALA A 232 2.14 -24.63 -3.39
CA ALA A 232 3.57 -24.42 -3.53
C ALA A 232 3.86 -23.57 -4.79
N VAL A 233 4.72 -22.56 -4.67
CA VAL A 233 5.20 -21.79 -5.83
C VAL A 233 6.11 -22.70 -6.68
N PRO A 234 5.93 -22.78 -8.01
CA PRO A 234 6.84 -23.55 -8.86
C PRO A 234 8.29 -23.03 -8.75
N PRO A 235 9.32 -23.89 -8.90
CA PRO A 235 10.72 -23.45 -8.81
C PRO A 235 11.05 -22.34 -9.82
N LEU A 236 11.71 -21.26 -9.37
CA LEU A 236 12.08 -20.11 -10.22
C LEU A 236 12.77 -20.54 -11.52
N ARG A 237 13.69 -21.50 -11.44
CA ARG A 237 14.47 -22.00 -12.59
C ARG A 237 13.63 -22.71 -13.65
N GLY A 238 12.42 -23.17 -13.32
CA GLY A 238 11.48 -23.76 -14.29
C GLY A 238 10.86 -22.73 -15.24
N LEU A 239 10.80 -21.45 -14.85
CA LEU A 239 10.27 -20.36 -15.66
C LEU A 239 11.34 -19.30 -16.01
N CYS A 240 12.47 -19.30 -15.29
CA CYS A 240 13.60 -18.41 -15.47
C CYS A 240 14.92 -19.23 -15.48
N PRO A 241 15.26 -19.93 -16.60
CA PRO A 241 16.39 -20.86 -16.63
C PRO A 241 17.77 -20.22 -16.42
N GLU A 242 17.87 -18.90 -16.64
CA GLU A 242 19.06 -18.07 -16.40
C GLU A 242 19.38 -17.83 -14.91
N ALA A 243 18.47 -18.20 -14.00
CA ALA A 243 18.69 -18.16 -12.56
C ALA A 243 19.71 -19.24 -12.12
N PRO A 244 20.78 -18.87 -11.39
CA PRO A 244 21.71 -19.83 -10.81
C PRO A 244 20.98 -20.78 -9.84
N PRO A 245 21.43 -22.05 -9.69
CA PRO A 245 20.87 -23.01 -8.73
C PRO A 245 20.66 -22.42 -7.33
N ALA A 246 21.74 -21.92 -6.70
CA ALA A 246 21.68 -21.35 -5.36
C ALA A 246 20.68 -20.18 -5.20
N LEU A 247 20.48 -19.36 -6.24
CA LEU A 247 19.48 -18.29 -6.19
C LEU A 247 18.06 -18.87 -6.30
N GLY A 248 17.85 -19.87 -7.17
CA GLY A 248 16.57 -20.57 -7.28
C GLY A 248 16.19 -21.29 -5.99
N ASP A 249 17.16 -21.93 -5.33
CA ASP A 249 16.97 -22.66 -4.08
C ASP A 249 16.66 -21.71 -2.91
N LEU A 250 17.38 -20.58 -2.80
CA LEU A 250 17.10 -19.53 -1.81
C LEU A 250 15.72 -18.92 -2.01
N VAL A 251 15.32 -18.62 -3.24
CA VAL A 251 13.97 -18.11 -3.55
C VAL A 251 12.90 -19.14 -3.20
N GLY A 252 13.17 -20.43 -3.42
CA GLY A 252 12.32 -21.52 -2.95
C GLY A 252 12.17 -21.54 -1.43
N ALA A 253 13.26 -21.36 -0.68
CA ALA A 253 13.22 -21.27 0.78
C ALA A 253 12.46 -20.03 1.29
N CYS A 254 12.65 -18.86 0.68
CA CYS A 254 11.88 -17.65 0.99
C CYS A 254 10.37 -17.83 0.73
N LEU A 255 9.99 -18.70 -0.21
CA LEU A 255 8.60 -18.99 -0.60
C LEU A 255 8.01 -20.22 0.11
N ALA A 256 8.67 -20.73 1.15
CA ALA A 256 8.15 -21.85 1.93
C ALA A 256 6.83 -21.48 2.64
N LEU A 257 5.88 -22.43 2.63
CA LEU A 257 4.57 -22.23 3.28
C LEU A 257 4.70 -22.11 4.80
N ASP A 258 5.61 -22.87 5.43
CA ASP A 258 5.96 -22.69 6.85
C ASP A 258 6.97 -21.53 6.98
N PRO A 259 6.65 -20.43 7.69
CA PRO A 259 7.58 -19.32 7.92
C PRO A 259 8.88 -19.73 8.62
N LYS A 260 8.90 -20.83 9.37
CA LYS A 260 10.11 -21.35 10.04
C LYS A 260 11.17 -21.88 9.08
N LEU A 261 10.78 -22.21 7.85
CA LEU A 261 11.69 -22.68 6.78
C LEU A 261 12.28 -21.52 5.96
N ARG A 262 11.81 -20.28 6.18
CA ARG A 262 12.30 -19.09 5.47
C ARG A 262 13.54 -18.51 6.17
N PRO A 263 14.45 -17.83 5.45
CA PRO A 263 15.51 -17.04 6.06
C PRO A 263 14.95 -16.02 7.07
N ARG A 264 15.56 -15.96 8.27
CA ARG A 264 15.09 -15.08 9.35
C ARG A 264 15.33 -13.59 9.11
N SER A 265 16.32 -13.24 8.29
CA SER A 265 16.58 -11.88 7.83
C SER A 265 16.33 -11.79 6.33
N ILE A 266 15.70 -10.71 5.88
CA ILE A 266 15.52 -10.40 4.46
C ILE A 266 16.85 -10.03 3.77
N ASP A 267 17.86 -9.65 4.54
CA ASP A 267 19.22 -9.35 4.08
C ASP A 267 19.85 -10.53 3.32
N ALA A 268 19.62 -11.77 3.76
CA ALA A 268 20.11 -12.97 3.07
C ALA A 268 19.58 -13.08 1.62
N LEU A 269 18.37 -12.59 1.35
CA LEU A 269 17.83 -12.46 -0.01
C LEU A 269 18.46 -11.25 -0.72
N GLY A 270 18.58 -10.11 -0.04
CA GLY A 270 19.21 -8.88 -0.55
C GLY A 270 20.65 -9.10 -1.05
N GLU A 271 21.52 -9.68 -0.23
CA GLU A 271 22.92 -9.98 -0.57
C GLU A 271 23.05 -10.91 -1.77
N ALA A 272 22.23 -11.98 -1.83
CA ALA A 272 22.24 -12.92 -2.94
C ALA A 272 21.80 -12.26 -4.26
N LEU A 273 20.77 -11.42 -4.21
CA LEU A 273 20.30 -10.64 -5.35
C LEU A 273 21.31 -9.58 -5.79
N TRP A 274 21.94 -8.88 -4.85
CA TRP A 274 23.01 -7.93 -5.16
C TRP A 274 24.21 -8.61 -5.79
N THR A 275 24.64 -9.75 -5.26
CA THR A 275 25.73 -10.56 -5.81
C THR A 275 25.44 -10.96 -7.25
N TYR A 276 24.23 -11.48 -7.52
CA TYR A 276 23.81 -11.83 -8.87
C TYR A 276 23.77 -10.59 -9.80
N ALA A 277 23.09 -9.51 -9.39
CA ALA A 277 22.93 -8.31 -10.19
C ALA A 277 24.28 -7.66 -10.54
N ARG A 278 25.20 -7.56 -9.57
CA ARG A 278 26.58 -7.06 -9.78
C ARG A 278 27.35 -7.93 -10.77
N SER A 279 27.26 -9.27 -10.65
CA SER A 279 27.90 -10.21 -11.61
C SER A 279 27.40 -10.08 -13.06
N ARG A 280 26.22 -9.45 -13.26
CA ARG A 280 25.59 -9.18 -14.56
C ARG A 280 25.67 -7.72 -14.98
N GLY A 281 26.47 -6.89 -14.29
CA GLY A 281 26.63 -5.46 -14.60
C GLY A 281 25.46 -4.56 -14.18
N CYS A 282 24.47 -5.08 -13.44
CA CYS A 282 23.35 -4.33 -12.88
C CYS A 282 23.59 -3.96 -11.41
N GLY A 283 24.82 -3.55 -11.09
CA GLY A 283 25.24 -3.19 -9.73
C GLY A 283 24.85 -1.75 -9.37
N GLY A 284 23.64 -1.56 -8.83
CA GLY A 284 23.21 -0.30 -8.21
C GLY A 284 22.17 0.50 -9.00
N PRO A 285 21.65 1.59 -8.41
CA PRO A 285 20.57 2.41 -8.98
C PRO A 285 20.87 2.95 -10.38
N GLU A 286 22.09 3.40 -10.62
CA GLU A 286 22.51 4.01 -11.89
C GLU A 286 22.45 2.99 -13.03
N ALA A 287 22.70 1.71 -12.76
CA ALA A 287 22.58 0.64 -13.74
C ALA A 287 21.11 0.29 -14.03
N VAL A 288 20.24 0.35 -13.02
CA VAL A 288 18.78 0.21 -13.19
C VAL A 288 18.21 1.37 -14.01
N ALA A 289 18.57 2.61 -13.70
CA ALA A 289 18.15 3.79 -14.47
C ALA A 289 18.60 3.69 -15.93
N ARG A 290 19.87 3.33 -16.16
CA ARG A 290 20.43 3.16 -17.50
C ARG A 290 19.67 2.11 -18.31
N HIS A 291 19.35 0.97 -17.71
CA HIS A 291 18.60 -0.11 -18.37
C HIS A 291 17.26 0.39 -18.99
N PHE A 292 16.53 1.23 -18.26
CA PHE A 292 15.25 1.78 -18.71
C PHE A 292 15.43 2.94 -19.71
N HIS A 293 16.39 3.84 -19.47
CA HIS A 293 16.70 4.93 -20.39
C HIS A 293 17.16 4.44 -21.78
N GLU A 294 18.04 3.44 -21.84
CA GLU A 294 18.48 2.79 -23.09
C GLU A 294 17.32 2.17 -23.90
N ARG A 295 16.18 1.89 -23.24
CA ARG A 295 14.97 1.29 -23.83
C ARG A 295 13.86 2.32 -24.05
N GLY A 296 14.12 3.61 -23.86
CA GLY A 296 13.13 4.69 -23.99
C GLY A 296 12.03 4.67 -22.92
N VAL A 297 12.21 3.91 -21.84
CA VAL A 297 11.22 3.79 -20.76
C VAL A 297 11.42 4.95 -19.78
N SER A 298 10.57 5.97 -19.88
CA SER A 298 10.61 7.11 -18.96
C SER A 298 10.25 6.69 -17.52
N LEU A 299 11.14 6.97 -16.58
CA LEU A 299 10.90 6.78 -15.14
C LEU A 299 10.18 7.96 -14.48
N ALA A 300 9.99 9.06 -15.21
CA ALA A 300 9.37 10.28 -14.69
C ALA A 300 7.93 10.03 -14.18
N PRO A 301 7.51 10.71 -13.09
CA PRO A 301 6.18 10.53 -12.54
C PRO A 301 5.08 10.82 -13.58
N PRO A 302 3.90 10.18 -13.48
CA PRO A 302 2.76 10.57 -14.32
C PRO A 302 2.37 12.03 -14.04
N PRO A 303 1.77 12.73 -15.03
CA PRO A 303 1.21 14.06 -14.80
C PRO A 303 0.20 14.00 -13.66
N VAL A 304 0.31 14.95 -12.72
CA VAL A 304 -0.58 15.05 -11.58
C VAL A 304 -1.92 15.55 -12.06
N ARG A 305 -3.01 14.88 -11.66
CA ARG A 305 -4.36 15.32 -12.01
C ARG A 305 -4.69 16.56 -11.20
N THR A 306 -4.89 17.67 -11.91
CA THR A 306 -5.32 18.94 -11.34
C THR A 306 -6.84 18.94 -11.09
N SER A 307 -7.37 20.03 -10.52
CA SER A 307 -8.82 20.24 -10.39
C SER A 307 -9.54 20.16 -11.74
N ASP A 308 -8.88 20.61 -12.80
CA ASP A 308 -9.50 20.90 -14.09
C ASP A 308 -9.63 19.62 -14.94
N ASP A 309 -8.73 18.64 -14.72
CA ASP A 309 -8.70 17.34 -15.39
C ASP A 309 -9.81 16.36 -14.95
N LEU A 310 -10.46 16.61 -13.81
CA LEU A 310 -11.30 15.61 -13.13
C LEU A 310 -12.78 15.63 -13.52
N GLY A 311 -13.24 16.70 -14.17
CA GLY A 311 -14.62 16.92 -14.61
C GLY A 311 -15.64 17.06 -13.46
N PRO A 312 -16.86 17.56 -13.75
CA PRO A 312 -17.92 17.69 -12.74
C PRO A 312 -18.46 16.29 -12.37
N ARG A 313 -17.92 15.69 -11.31
CA ARG A 313 -18.43 14.42 -10.78
C ARG A 313 -19.78 14.63 -10.08
N VAL A 314 -20.83 14.05 -10.65
CA VAL A 314 -22.14 13.93 -10.00
C VAL A 314 -22.00 12.94 -8.83
N GLY A 315 -21.82 13.47 -7.62
CA GLY A 315 -21.94 12.69 -6.39
C GLY A 315 -23.39 12.20 -6.18
N PRO A 316 -23.61 11.14 -5.38
CA PRO A 316 -24.95 10.70 -5.04
C PRO A 316 -25.71 11.84 -4.35
N ARG A 317 -26.91 12.16 -4.83
CA ARG A 317 -27.74 13.21 -4.24
C ARG A 317 -28.11 12.81 -2.82
N LEU A 318 -27.47 13.43 -1.83
CA LEU A 318 -27.95 13.42 -0.44
C LEU A 318 -29.37 13.98 -0.43
N ARG A 319 -30.35 13.09 -0.23
CA ARG A 319 -31.76 13.47 -0.07
C ARG A 319 -31.85 14.30 1.22
N PRO A 320 -32.48 15.49 1.21
CA PRO A 320 -32.60 16.29 2.42
C PRO A 320 -33.34 15.48 3.50
N PRO A 321 -32.99 15.64 4.79
CA PRO A 321 -33.62 14.90 5.87
C PRO A 321 -35.13 15.16 5.87
N ALA A 322 -35.93 14.11 6.05
CA ALA A 322 -37.37 14.25 6.17
C ALA A 322 -37.70 15.09 7.42
N PRO A 323 -38.69 16.00 7.36
CA PRO A 323 -39.08 16.78 8.52
C PRO A 323 -39.60 15.85 9.62
N SER A 324 -39.17 16.09 10.86
CA SER A 324 -39.54 15.30 12.03
C SER A 324 -41.07 15.18 12.16
N PRO A 325 -41.62 13.99 12.47
CA PRO A 325 -43.05 13.84 12.65
C PRO A 325 -43.51 14.68 13.85
N ARG A 326 -44.43 15.62 13.63
CA ARG A 326 -45.08 16.35 14.71
C ARG A 326 -45.83 15.37 15.60
N ALA A 327 -45.71 15.53 16.92
CA ALA A 327 -46.44 14.73 17.88
C ALA A 327 -47.95 14.85 17.65
N SER A 328 -48.59 13.75 17.25
CA SER A 328 -50.04 13.68 17.10
C SER A 328 -50.69 13.52 18.47
N THR A 329 -51.39 14.57 18.93
CA THR A 329 -52.23 14.52 20.13
C THR A 329 -53.29 13.43 19.99
N SER A 330 -53.31 12.50 20.95
CA SER A 330 -54.33 11.45 21.04
C SER A 330 -55.72 12.03 21.26
N ARG A 331 -56.66 11.81 20.34
CA ARG A 331 -58.10 11.92 20.59
C ARG A 331 -58.68 10.54 20.85
N THR A 332 -59.39 10.40 21.96
CA THR A 332 -60.18 9.23 22.32
C THR A 332 -61.36 9.03 21.35
N PRO A 333 -61.71 7.77 20.99
CA PRO A 333 -62.94 7.50 20.25
C PRO A 333 -64.13 7.33 21.20
N SER A 334 -65.19 8.11 20.98
CA SER A 334 -66.50 7.91 21.60
C SER A 334 -67.34 6.87 20.84
N SER A 335 -68.31 6.29 21.52
CA SER A 335 -69.10 5.13 21.08
C SER A 335 -70.30 5.46 20.16
N SER A 336 -70.72 4.46 19.37
CA SER A 336 -72.10 4.12 18.93
C SER A 336 -72.12 3.51 17.51
N SER A 337 -73.19 2.90 17.00
CA SER A 337 -73.94 1.70 17.45
C SER A 337 -74.79 1.14 16.29
N ARG A 338 -75.39 -0.07 16.43
CA ARG A 338 -76.36 -0.78 15.53
C ARG A 338 -75.70 -1.54 14.34
N SER A 339 -75.80 -2.87 14.20
CA SER A 339 -76.95 -3.82 14.03
C SER A 339 -77.54 -3.80 12.60
N TRP A 340 -77.73 -4.94 11.89
CA TRP A 340 -78.71 -6.01 12.15
C TRP A 340 -78.43 -7.40 11.47
N ARG A 341 -78.62 -8.49 12.24
CA ARG A 341 -79.38 -9.77 12.00
C ARG A 341 -79.13 -10.82 10.87
N ARG A 342 -79.28 -12.11 11.31
CA ARG A 342 -79.74 -13.38 10.64
C ARG A 342 -78.83 -13.88 9.50
N GLY A 343 -78.61 -15.17 9.21
CA GLY A 343 -79.22 -16.46 9.59
C GLY A 343 -79.33 -17.33 8.32
N SER A 344 -79.25 -18.67 8.30
CA SER A 344 -79.22 -19.70 9.35
C SER A 344 -78.69 -21.03 8.75
N GLY A 345 -78.29 -22.02 9.57
CA GLY A 345 -77.82 -23.34 9.12
C GLY A 345 -77.10 -24.13 10.22
#